data_AF-A0AAD6V9A8-F1
#
_entry.id   AF-A0AAD6V9A8-F1
#
_cell.length_a   1.000
_cell.length_b   1.000
_cell.length_c   1.000
_cell.angle_alpha   90.00
_cell.angle_beta   90.00
_cell.angle_gamma   90.00
#
_symmetry.space_group_name_H-M   'P 1'
#
loop_
_entity.id
_entity.type
_entity.pdbx_description
1 polymer ?
#
loop_
_entity_poly.entity_id
_entity_poly.type
_entity_poly.pdbx_seq_one_letter_code
_entity_poly.pdbx_strand_id
1 'polypeptide(L)'
;DTSYSSGWKQKRLHRLQFMSYESEDTFGFLDPDDVVRATHLLPAFHYGRTQEYLPRSIARREAEENDDWKFYYVGFFSDRDLLMRYHDDAVGHR
;
A
#
# COMPACT_ATOMS: atom_id res chain seq x y z
N ASP A 1 4.77 5.03 5.52
CA ASP A 1 4.82 5.19 7.00
C ASP A 1 6.24 4.95 7.45
N THR A 2 6.98 6.02 7.74
CA THR A 2 8.38 5.93 8.17
C THR A 2 8.53 5.57 9.65
N SER A 3 7.43 5.58 10.41
CA SER A 3 7.43 5.30 11.85
C SER A 3 7.32 3.80 12.17
N TYR A 4 6.99 2.97 11.18
CA TYR A 4 6.66 1.57 11.38
C TYR A 4 7.79 0.62 11.01
N SER A 5 8.30 -0.10 12.01
CA SER A 5 9.27 -1.16 11.80
C SER A 5 8.63 -2.38 11.12
N SER A 6 9.12 -2.72 9.93
CA SER A 6 8.61 -3.80 9.08
C SER A 6 9.71 -4.53 8.33
N GLY A 7 9.36 -5.65 7.70
CA GLY A 7 10.27 -6.50 6.94
C GLY A 7 10.62 -7.79 7.65
N TRP A 8 11.46 -8.59 7.01
CA TRP A 8 11.82 -9.95 7.44
C TRP A 8 12.44 -10.00 8.83
N LYS A 9 13.37 -9.08 9.14
CA LYS A 9 14.03 -9.04 10.46
C LYS A 9 13.03 -8.79 11.59
N GLN A 10 12.02 -7.96 11.32
CA GLN A 10 10.96 -7.62 12.27
C GLN A 10 9.81 -8.64 12.27
N LYS A 11 9.77 -9.57 11.30
CA LYS A 11 8.69 -10.53 11.08
C LYS A 11 7.32 -9.85 10.99
N ARG A 12 7.27 -8.70 10.31
CA ARG A 12 6.07 -7.86 10.17
C ARG A 12 5.89 -7.44 8.72
N LEU A 13 4.65 -7.54 8.23
CA LEU A 13 4.27 -7.04 6.91
C LEU A 13 4.57 -5.54 6.81
N HIS A 14 5.00 -5.10 5.63
CA HIS A 14 5.12 -3.67 5.34
C HIS A 14 3.77 -2.99 5.47
N ARG A 15 3.77 -1.75 5.96
CA ARG A 15 2.58 -0.96 6.20
C ARG A 15 2.65 0.37 5.47
N LEU A 16 1.57 0.69 4.77
CA LEU A 16 1.41 1.89 3.96
C LEU A 16 0.23 2.72 4.48
N GLN A 17 0.24 4.00 4.14
CA GLN A 17 -0.87 4.93 4.27
C GLN A 17 -0.86 5.83 3.04
N PHE A 18 -1.98 6.47 2.74
CA PHE A 18 -2.01 7.51 1.72
C PHE A 18 -1.20 8.73 2.17
N MET A 19 -0.62 9.43 1.19
CA MET A 19 -0.08 10.77 1.38
C MET A 19 -1.24 11.77 1.48
N SER A 20 -1.03 12.89 2.18
CA SER A 20 -2.04 13.95 2.23
C SER A 20 -2.28 14.52 0.84
N TYR A 21 -3.53 14.54 0.38
CA TYR A 21 -3.93 15.07 -0.93
C TYR A 21 -3.53 16.54 -1.17
N GLU A 22 -3.17 17.28 -0.13
CA GLU A 22 -2.72 18.68 -0.20
C GLU A 22 -1.26 18.82 -0.65
N SER A 23 -0.48 17.73 -0.62
CA SER A 23 0.90 17.75 -1.12
C SER A 23 0.93 17.63 -2.64
N GLU A 24 1.70 18.51 -3.29
CA GLU A 24 1.87 18.59 -4.75
C GLU A 24 2.31 17.26 -5.39
N ASP A 25 3.03 16.42 -4.64
CA ASP A 25 3.57 15.14 -5.12
C ASP A 25 2.62 13.95 -4.90
N THR A 26 1.40 14.18 -4.41
CA THR A 26 0.48 13.08 -4.02
C THR A 26 -0.15 12.38 -5.21
N PHE A 27 -0.49 13.14 -6.25
CA PHE A 27 -1.13 12.62 -7.45
C PHE A 27 -0.26 12.90 -8.66
N GLY A 28 -0.05 11.86 -9.45
CA GLY A 28 0.65 11.92 -10.72
C GLY A 28 0.27 10.72 -11.57
N PHE A 29 0.71 10.73 -12.81
CA PHE A 29 0.61 9.58 -13.69
C PHE A 29 1.96 8.86 -13.72
N LEU A 30 1.93 7.56 -13.46
CA LEU A 30 3.06 6.68 -13.68
C LEU A 30 2.98 6.15 -15.11
N ASP A 31 4.10 6.08 -15.81
CA ASP A 31 4.16 5.41 -17.10
C ASP A 31 3.79 3.93 -16.89
N PRO A 32 2.79 3.38 -17.60
CA PRO A 32 2.48 1.96 -17.50
C PRO A 32 3.69 1.04 -17.73
N ASP A 33 4.67 1.46 -18.54
CA ASP A 33 5.90 0.70 -18.77
C ASP A 33 6.83 0.66 -17.54
N ASP A 34 6.66 1.60 -16.59
CA ASP A 34 7.36 1.60 -15.30
C ASP A 34 6.69 0.66 -14.27
N VAL A 35 5.47 0.15 -14.55
CA VAL A 35 4.75 -0.74 -13.64
C VAL A 35 5.29 -2.16 -13.74
N VAL A 36 6.12 -2.55 -12.78
CA VAL A 36 6.71 -3.89 -12.74
C VAL A 36 5.68 -4.98 -12.39
N ARG A 37 4.87 -4.76 -11.34
CA ARG A 37 3.87 -5.73 -10.85
C ARG A 37 2.88 -5.10 -9.86
N ALA A 38 1.64 -5.58 -9.87
CA ALA A 38 0.65 -5.24 -8.85
C ALA A 38 0.76 -6.14 -7.60
N THR A 39 0.41 -5.61 -6.43
CA THR A 39 0.32 -6.36 -5.17
C THR A 39 -0.99 -6.05 -4.46
N HIS A 40 -1.46 -6.96 -3.61
CA HIS A 40 -2.66 -6.73 -2.80
C HIS A 40 -2.36 -5.82 -1.62
N LEU A 41 -3.24 -4.84 -1.38
CA LEU A 41 -3.26 -4.05 -0.15
C LEU A 41 -4.35 -4.59 0.77
N LEU A 42 -3.95 -4.95 1.98
CA LEU A 42 -4.82 -5.54 2.99
C LEU A 42 -5.17 -4.47 4.04
N PRO A 43 -6.45 -4.18 4.30
CA PRO A 43 -6.83 -3.29 5.38
C PRO A 43 -6.23 -3.65 6.73
N ALA A 44 -5.59 -2.69 7.41
CA ALA A 44 -5.14 -2.87 8.77
C ALA A 44 -6.27 -2.53 9.76
N PHE A 45 -7.29 -3.39 9.81
CA PHE A 45 -8.55 -3.17 10.54
C PHE A 45 -8.39 -2.64 11.98
N HIS A 46 -7.35 -3.09 12.68
CA HIS A 46 -7.06 -2.69 14.06
C HIS A 46 -6.90 -1.17 14.25
N TYR A 47 -6.47 -0.44 13.22
CA TYR A 47 -6.24 1.01 13.30
C TYR A 47 -7.46 1.85 12.90
N GLY A 48 -8.55 1.22 12.50
CA GLY A 48 -9.76 1.91 12.07
C GLY A 48 -9.61 2.64 10.73
N ARG A 49 -10.59 3.50 10.47
CA ARG A 49 -10.74 4.27 9.22
C ARG A 49 -10.48 5.76 9.45
N THR A 50 -10.24 6.50 8.39
CA THR A 50 -9.95 7.94 8.40
C THR A 50 -10.48 8.62 7.14
N GLN A 51 -10.86 9.89 7.26
CA GLN A 51 -11.25 10.78 6.16
C GLN A 51 -10.18 11.84 5.86
N GLU A 52 -9.04 11.80 6.58
CA GLU A 52 -8.05 12.88 6.56
C GLU A 52 -7.12 12.84 5.35
N TYR A 53 -6.88 11.67 4.75
CA TYR A 53 -5.82 11.51 3.76
C TYR A 53 -6.26 11.85 2.33
N LEU A 54 -7.50 11.50 1.97
CA LEU A 54 -8.04 11.66 0.63
C LEU A 54 -9.37 12.40 0.68
N PRO A 55 -9.63 13.33 -0.25
CA PRO A 55 -10.89 14.04 -0.32
C PRO A 55 -11.95 13.13 -0.98
N ARG A 56 -13.21 13.58 -0.96
CA ARG A 56 -14.27 12.92 -1.71
C ARG A 56 -13.89 12.83 -3.20
N SER A 57 -14.03 11.64 -3.78
CA SER A 57 -13.77 11.36 -5.19
C SER A 57 -15.03 10.86 -5.90
N ILE A 58 -15.19 11.20 -7.18
CA ILE A 58 -16.26 10.69 -8.04
C ILE A 58 -16.20 9.18 -8.27
N ALA A 59 -15.02 8.56 -8.06
CA ALA A 59 -14.82 7.13 -8.22
C ALA A 59 -15.30 6.32 -7.01
N ARG A 60 -15.62 6.98 -5.88
CA ARG A 60 -16.10 6.30 -4.67
C ARG A 60 -17.60 6.05 -4.75
N ARG A 61 -18.02 4.91 -4.18
CA ARG A 61 -19.44 4.59 -4.01
C ARG A 61 -19.96 5.35 -2.79
N GLU A 62 -21.21 5.83 -2.86
CA GLU A 62 -21.82 6.54 -1.73
C GLU A 62 -21.89 5.70 -0.45
N ALA A 63 -21.98 4.38 -0.58
CA ALA A 63 -22.00 3.43 0.54
C ALA A 63 -20.64 3.28 1.26
N GLU A 64 -19.55 3.85 0.75
CA GLU A 64 -18.19 3.73 1.32
C GLU A 64 -17.83 4.89 2.26
N GLU A 65 -18.83 5.70 2.67
CA GLU A 65 -18.75 6.75 3.71
C GLU A 65 -17.61 7.78 3.54
N ASN A 66 -17.03 7.87 2.33
CA ASN A 66 -15.87 8.72 2.01
C ASN A 66 -14.66 8.56 2.95
N ASP A 67 -14.50 7.40 3.59
CA ASP A 67 -13.37 7.11 4.45
C ASP A 67 -12.52 5.94 3.91
N ASP A 68 -11.28 5.86 4.36
CA ASP A 68 -10.32 4.81 4.00
C ASP A 68 -9.79 4.13 5.25
N TRP A 69 -9.21 2.94 5.11
CA TRP A 69 -8.43 2.39 6.22
C TRP A 69 -7.22 3.28 6.50
N LYS A 70 -6.95 3.53 7.78
CA LYS A 70 -5.82 4.37 8.20
C LYS A 70 -4.48 3.81 7.73
N PHE A 71 -4.37 2.48 7.69
CA PHE A 71 -3.20 1.80 7.16
C PHE A 71 -3.59 0.57 6.34
N TYR A 72 -2.70 0.20 5.44
CA TYR A 72 -2.77 -1.01 4.63
C TYR A 72 -1.50 -1.83 4.79
N TYR A 73 -1.61 -3.15 4.90
CA TYR A 73 -0.49 -4.06 4.81
C TYR A 73 -0.24 -4.48 3.37
N VAL A 74 1.03 -4.61 2.99
CA VAL A 74 1.43 -5.14 1.68
C VAL A 74 1.34 -6.66 1.69
N GLY A 75 0.41 -7.20 0.91
CA GLY A 75 0.18 -8.64 0.74
C GLY A 75 1.15 -9.29 -0.25
N PHE A 76 2.46 -9.21 -0.01
CA PHE A 76 3.49 -9.73 -0.91
C PHE A 76 3.56 -11.27 -0.99
N PHE A 77 2.68 -11.99 -0.28
CA PHE A 77 2.62 -13.46 -0.22
C PHE A 77 1.56 -14.07 -1.16
N SER A 78 0.89 -13.26 -1.98
CA SER A 78 -0.16 -13.74 -2.89
C SER A 78 0.35 -14.70 -3.96
N ASP A 79 1.62 -14.59 -4.36
CA ASP A 79 2.28 -15.53 -5.26
C ASP A 79 3.75 -15.72 -4.88
N ARG A 80 4.33 -16.85 -5.28
CA ARG A 80 5.72 -17.21 -4.96
C ARG A 80 6.71 -16.20 -5.53
N ASP A 81 6.50 -15.73 -6.75
CA ASP A 81 7.44 -14.85 -7.43
C ASP A 81 7.43 -13.44 -6.81
N LEU A 82 6.28 -12.98 -6.35
CA LEU A 82 6.13 -11.75 -5.57
C LEU A 82 6.83 -11.89 -4.23
N LEU A 83 6.63 -13.00 -3.50
CA LEU A 83 7.34 -13.25 -2.25
C LEU A 83 8.86 -13.21 -2.44
N MET A 84 9.35 -13.83 -3.50
CA MET A 84 10.77 -13.88 -3.83
C MET A 84 11.35 -12.50 -4.17
N ARG A 85 10.59 -11.61 -4.82
CA ARG A 85 11.04 -10.22 -5.04
C ARG A 85 11.24 -9.42 -3.75
N TYR A 86 10.51 -9.75 -2.69
CA TYR A 86 10.68 -9.12 -1.38
C TYR A 86 11.76 -9.81 -0.53
N HIS A 87 12.36 -10.91 -1.00
CA HIS A 87 13.36 -11.67 -0.26
C HIS A 87 14.78 -11.44 -0.82
N ASP A 88 15.74 -11.21 0.07
CA ASP A 88 17.09 -10.79 -0.33
C ASP A 88 17.91 -11.86 -1.08
N ASP A 89 17.51 -13.13 -0.97
CA ASP A 89 18.23 -14.32 -1.48
C ASP A 89 17.49 -15.06 -2.61
N ALA A 90 16.65 -14.36 -3.37
CA ALA A 90 15.92 -14.96 -4.48
C ALA A 90 16.73 -14.98 -5.78
N VAL A 91 17.33 -16.15 -6.08
CA VAL A 91 18.06 -16.38 -7.33
C VAL A 91 17.15 -16.13 -8.54
N GLY A 92 17.56 -15.23 -9.44
CA GLY A 92 16.83 -14.91 -10.67
C GLY A 92 15.72 -13.85 -10.55
N HIS A 93 15.55 -13.23 -9.38
CA HIS A 93 14.50 -12.22 -9.13
C HIS A 93 15.04 -10.82 -8.79
N ARG A 94 16.31 -10.54 -9.10
CA ARG A 94 16.92 -9.20 -9.07
C ARG A 94 16.85 -8.53 -10.44
#